data_AF-A0A374TSK7-F1
#
_entry.id   AF-A0A374TSK7-F1
#
_cell.length_a   1.000
_cell.length_b   1.000
_cell.length_c   1.000
_cell.angle_alpha   90.00
_cell.angle_beta   90.00
_cell.angle_gamma   90.00
#
_symmetry.space_group_name_H-M   'P 1'
#
loop_
_entity.id
_entity.type
_entity.pdbx_description
1 polymer ?
#
loop_
_entity_poly.entity_id
_entity_poly.type
_entity_poly.pdbx_seq_one_letter_code
_entity_poly.pdbx_strand_id
1 'polypeptide(L)'
;MLSVDEQMRIITSGAAQIVPEADLRKKLEKGEPLNIKLGVDPTSPDLHLGHAVPLRKMRQFQDLGHNVTLIIGNGTALIGDPSGKNSTRPQLSQEQIEANAETYVSQAMKILDPEKTTIVHNGDWILSMDLAGLLQVCSKFTVARILERDDFTKRYQSQTPIALHEFLYPVMQAFDSVQIKADVEMGGTDQLFNLLAGRELMEKMGMEPQIALTMPLLEGTDGVRKMSKSYGNYIGLTDAPKDMFGKTMSIPDEMIGKYYRLASSLAPAEVDKIDAALADGSADPYELKRALGRDLCDTYHGAGAGDEAQAEFDRVFKEGQLADFPEKHVELTVNDEGQIYLAGLLKDLGLSASAGQARRDIDGGGVKINGKAVAPKSYNIDPSALKLGDTLSVGKRKGFKLV
;
A
#
# COMPACT_ATOMS: atom_id res chain seq x y z
N MET A 1 -16.72 21.16 -12.76
CA MET A 1 -15.85 20.10 -13.30
C MET A 1 -14.67 20.75 -14.02
N LEU A 2 -13.51 20.11 -13.95
CA LEU A 2 -12.31 20.53 -14.71
C LEU A 2 -12.54 20.35 -16.22
N SER A 3 -11.67 20.91 -17.06
CA SER A 3 -11.71 20.66 -18.51
C SER A 3 -11.51 19.18 -18.81
N VAL A 4 -12.02 18.71 -19.95
CA VAL A 4 -11.84 17.31 -20.39
C VAL A 4 -10.37 16.91 -20.42
N ASP A 5 -9.49 17.79 -20.89
CA ASP A 5 -8.05 17.50 -20.97
C ASP A 5 -7.42 17.33 -19.59
N GLU A 6 -7.83 18.14 -18.62
CA GLU A 6 -7.33 18.03 -17.24
C GLU A 6 -7.89 16.80 -16.53
N GLN A 7 -9.16 16.46 -16.76
CA GLN A 7 -9.75 15.20 -16.26
C GLN A 7 -9.01 14.00 -16.85
N MET A 8 -8.77 13.98 -18.16
CA MET A 8 -8.02 12.92 -18.83
C MET A 8 -6.63 12.78 -18.21
N ARG A 9 -5.89 13.87 -18.01
CA ARG A 9 -4.56 13.86 -17.37
C ARG A 9 -4.56 13.20 -15.98
N ILE A 10 -5.56 13.52 -15.16
CA ILE A 10 -5.71 12.95 -13.82
C ILE A 10 -6.08 11.47 -13.89
N ILE A 11 -7.03 11.11 -14.76
CA ILE A 11 -7.52 9.73 -14.90
C ILE A 11 -6.42 8.81 -15.44
N THR A 12 -5.66 9.24 -16.46
CA THR A 12 -4.57 8.46 -17.06
C THR A 12 -3.37 8.31 -16.13
N SER A 13 -3.12 9.26 -15.23
CA SER A 13 -1.99 9.17 -14.29
C SER A 13 -2.08 7.92 -13.41
N GLY A 14 -1.11 7.02 -13.56
CA GLY A 14 -1.03 5.76 -12.81
C GLY A 14 -1.95 4.65 -13.32
N ALA A 15 -2.79 4.89 -14.34
CA ALA A 15 -3.56 3.84 -14.99
C ALA A 15 -2.64 2.94 -15.83
N ALA A 16 -2.89 1.63 -15.84
CA ALA A 16 -2.17 0.69 -16.68
C ALA A 16 -2.72 0.67 -18.10
N GLN A 17 -4.05 0.57 -18.24
CA GLN A 17 -4.74 0.59 -19.54
C GLN A 17 -6.12 1.22 -19.41
N ILE A 18 -6.54 1.95 -20.43
CA ILE A 18 -7.91 2.47 -20.59
C ILE A 18 -8.42 2.02 -21.95
N VAL A 19 -9.43 1.15 -21.95
CA VAL A 19 -9.90 0.48 -23.17
C VAL A 19 -11.40 0.71 -23.37
N PRO A 20 -11.81 1.43 -24.43
CA PRO A 20 -11.01 2.30 -25.30
C PRO A 20 -10.89 3.73 -24.74
N GLU A 21 -9.67 4.25 -24.66
CA GLU A 21 -9.38 5.60 -24.17
C GLU A 21 -10.13 6.71 -24.92
N ALA A 22 -10.26 6.57 -26.25
CA ALA A 22 -10.98 7.55 -27.06
C ALA A 22 -12.46 7.68 -26.67
N ASP A 23 -13.12 6.60 -26.23
CA ASP A 23 -14.51 6.66 -25.81
C ASP A 23 -14.64 7.23 -24.39
N LEU A 24 -13.63 7.09 -23.54
CA LEU A 24 -13.59 7.80 -22.25
C LEU A 24 -13.65 9.31 -22.48
N ARG A 25 -12.83 9.83 -23.40
CA ARG A 25 -12.84 11.26 -23.74
C ARG A 25 -14.22 11.72 -24.22
N LYS A 26 -14.84 10.97 -25.15
CA LYS A 26 -16.19 11.27 -25.65
C LYS A 26 -17.24 11.28 -24.54
N LYS A 27 -17.14 10.35 -23.57
CA LYS A 27 -18.04 10.33 -22.40
C LYS A 27 -17.87 11.58 -21.54
N LEU A 28 -16.63 12.00 -21.29
CA LEU A 28 -16.33 13.23 -20.53
C LEU A 28 -16.81 14.50 -21.26
N GLU A 29 -16.72 14.54 -22.59
CA GLU A 29 -17.20 15.65 -23.43
C GLU A 29 -18.71 15.89 -23.32
N LYS A 30 -19.49 14.89 -22.89
CA LYS A 30 -20.94 15.06 -22.62
C LYS A 30 -21.20 16.00 -21.44
N GLY A 31 -20.23 16.20 -20.55
CA GLY A 31 -20.34 17.11 -19.40
C GLY A 31 -21.24 16.61 -18.26
N GLU A 32 -21.56 15.32 -18.25
CA GLU A 32 -22.39 14.67 -17.23
C GLU A 32 -21.53 13.81 -16.28
N PRO A 33 -21.88 13.69 -14.99
CA PRO A 33 -21.23 12.75 -14.08
C PRO A 33 -21.33 11.30 -14.60
N LEU A 34 -20.18 10.65 -14.79
CA LEU A 34 -20.11 9.24 -15.17
C LEU A 34 -20.38 8.32 -13.97
N ASN A 35 -20.89 7.12 -14.25
CA ASN A 35 -21.03 6.05 -13.27
C ASN A 35 -19.79 5.15 -13.25
N ILE A 36 -19.02 5.22 -12.17
CA ILE A 36 -17.75 4.51 -12.00
C ILE A 36 -17.95 3.29 -11.10
N LYS A 37 -17.70 2.11 -11.64
CA LYS A 37 -17.83 0.82 -10.96
C LYS A 37 -16.48 0.34 -10.43
N LEU A 38 -16.47 -0.18 -9.20
CA LEU A 38 -15.44 -1.09 -8.72
C LEU A 38 -16.12 -2.23 -7.95
N GLY A 39 -15.91 -3.47 -8.40
CA GLY A 39 -16.37 -4.67 -7.72
C GLY A 39 -15.29 -5.23 -6.80
N VAL A 40 -15.69 -5.70 -5.62
CA VAL A 40 -14.78 -6.29 -4.63
C VAL A 40 -15.39 -7.54 -4.02
N ASP A 41 -14.67 -8.66 -4.10
CA ASP A 41 -15.08 -9.91 -3.45
C ASP A 41 -14.44 -9.99 -2.06
N PRO A 42 -15.23 -9.94 -0.96
CA PRO A 42 -14.72 -9.84 0.41
C PRO A 42 -14.23 -11.21 0.92
N THR A 43 -13.14 -11.70 0.31
CA THR A 43 -12.53 -13.01 0.63
C THR A 43 -11.56 -12.98 1.82
N SER A 44 -11.22 -11.79 2.31
CA SER A 44 -10.46 -11.57 3.54
C SER A 44 -10.83 -10.23 4.18
N PRO A 45 -10.77 -10.08 5.51
CA PRO A 45 -11.25 -8.89 6.20
C PRO A 45 -10.37 -7.64 6.00
N ASP A 46 -9.04 -7.77 6.12
CA ASP A 46 -8.18 -6.56 6.07
C ASP A 46 -7.65 -6.25 4.67
N LEU A 47 -7.65 -4.97 4.34
CA LEU A 47 -7.07 -4.42 3.14
C LEU A 47 -5.60 -4.03 3.35
N HIS A 48 -4.92 -3.86 2.23
CA HIS A 48 -3.54 -3.39 2.16
C HIS A 48 -3.40 -2.41 1.01
N LEU A 49 -2.26 -1.72 0.89
CA LEU A 49 -2.06 -0.68 -0.14
C LEU A 49 -2.33 -1.19 -1.56
N GLY A 50 -2.05 -2.46 -1.87
CA GLY A 50 -2.44 -3.06 -3.16
C GLY A 50 -3.95 -2.97 -3.47
N HIS A 51 -4.82 -3.14 -2.48
CA HIS A 51 -6.27 -2.94 -2.62
C HIS A 51 -6.65 -1.46 -2.65
N ALA A 52 -5.85 -0.61 -2.01
CA ALA A 52 -6.07 0.84 -2.02
C ALA A 52 -5.86 1.46 -3.41
N VAL A 53 -5.00 0.90 -4.26
CA VAL A 53 -4.71 1.46 -5.60
C VAL A 53 -5.98 1.78 -6.41
N PRO A 54 -6.88 0.82 -6.68
CA PRO A 54 -8.13 1.14 -7.37
C PRO A 54 -9.05 2.05 -6.55
N LEU A 55 -9.12 1.91 -5.22
CA LEU A 55 -9.94 2.80 -4.37
C LEU A 55 -9.49 4.26 -4.45
N ARG A 56 -8.18 4.51 -4.54
CA ARG A 56 -7.62 5.86 -4.70
C ARG A 56 -7.94 6.45 -6.06
N LYS A 57 -7.90 5.65 -7.13
CA LYS A 57 -8.38 6.09 -8.45
C LYS A 57 -9.88 6.43 -8.40
N MET A 58 -10.67 5.64 -7.68
CA MET A 58 -12.09 5.90 -7.47
C MET A 58 -12.31 7.21 -6.72
N ARG A 59 -11.49 7.50 -5.69
CA ARG A 59 -11.49 8.80 -5.02
C ARG A 59 -11.20 9.96 -5.98
N GLN A 60 -10.24 9.81 -6.90
CA GLN A 60 -9.99 10.83 -7.92
C GLN A 60 -11.23 11.07 -8.80
N PHE A 61 -11.99 10.03 -9.16
CA PHE A 61 -13.27 10.22 -9.86
C PHE A 61 -14.30 10.99 -9.00
N GLN A 62 -14.35 10.78 -7.68
CA GLN A 62 -15.20 11.59 -6.79
C GLN A 62 -14.79 13.05 -6.75
N ASP A 63 -13.48 13.32 -6.68
CA ASP A 63 -12.94 14.68 -6.65
C ASP A 63 -13.18 15.41 -7.98
N LEU A 64 -13.25 14.67 -9.08
CA LEU A 64 -13.67 15.17 -10.40
C LEU A 64 -15.19 15.38 -10.51
N GLY A 65 -15.99 14.90 -9.55
CA GLY A 65 -17.44 15.07 -9.51
C GLY A 65 -18.26 13.97 -10.20
N HIS A 66 -17.67 12.79 -10.40
CA HIS A 66 -18.36 11.62 -10.93
C HIS A 66 -18.99 10.77 -9.82
N ASN A 67 -19.96 9.94 -10.19
CA ASN A 67 -20.63 9.03 -9.27
C ASN A 67 -19.81 7.74 -9.15
N VAL A 68 -19.49 7.32 -7.93
CA VAL A 68 -18.78 6.06 -7.70
C VAL A 68 -19.67 5.05 -6.98
N THR A 69 -19.66 3.83 -7.49
CA THR A 69 -20.39 2.69 -6.95
C THR A 69 -19.40 1.59 -6.59
N LEU A 70 -19.31 1.30 -5.30
CA LEU A 70 -18.59 0.15 -4.77
C LEU A 70 -19.55 -1.04 -4.69
N ILE A 71 -19.28 -2.09 -5.47
CA ILE A 71 -20.09 -3.30 -5.47
C ILE A 71 -19.45 -4.32 -4.54
N ILE A 72 -20.18 -4.70 -3.50
CA ILE A 72 -19.83 -5.80 -2.62
C ILE A 72 -20.26 -7.11 -3.29
N GLY A 73 -19.26 -7.92 -3.60
CA GLY A 73 -19.38 -9.18 -4.33
C GLY A 73 -19.88 -10.35 -3.50
N ASN A 74 -20.99 -10.21 -2.76
CA ASN A 74 -21.49 -11.31 -1.93
C ASN A 74 -22.17 -12.44 -2.73
N GLY A 75 -22.70 -12.14 -3.92
CA GLY A 75 -23.17 -13.17 -4.87
C GLY A 75 -22.01 -13.80 -5.64
N THR A 76 -21.08 -12.98 -6.16
CA THR A 76 -19.90 -13.46 -6.91
C THR A 76 -18.93 -14.27 -6.06
N ALA A 77 -18.82 -13.97 -4.76
CA ALA A 77 -18.00 -14.73 -3.82
C ALA A 77 -18.44 -16.20 -3.66
N LEU A 78 -19.72 -16.51 -3.86
CA LEU A 78 -20.24 -17.90 -3.86
C LEU A 78 -19.75 -18.70 -5.08
N ILE A 79 -19.38 -18.01 -6.16
CA ILE A 79 -18.79 -18.62 -7.35
C ILE A 79 -17.27 -18.69 -7.17
N GLY A 80 -16.67 -17.57 -6.78
CA GLY A 80 -15.23 -17.41 -6.53
C GLY A 80 -14.44 -16.99 -7.77
N ASP A 81 -13.77 -15.83 -7.69
CA ASP A 81 -12.95 -15.30 -8.79
C ASP A 81 -11.75 -16.19 -9.12
N PRO A 82 -11.64 -16.72 -10.35
CA PRO A 82 -10.46 -17.48 -10.78
C PRO A 82 -9.25 -16.61 -11.18
N SER A 83 -9.38 -15.26 -11.20
CA SER A 83 -8.39 -14.35 -11.81
C SER A 83 -7.01 -14.46 -11.15
N GLY A 84 -6.00 -14.78 -11.95
CA GLY A 84 -4.63 -14.94 -11.49
C GLY A 84 -4.40 -16.10 -10.52
N LYS A 85 -5.27 -17.12 -10.52
CA LYS A 85 -5.19 -18.31 -9.65
C LYS A 85 -5.08 -19.61 -10.45
N ASN A 86 -4.36 -20.57 -9.87
CA ASN A 86 -4.14 -21.90 -10.46
C ASN A 86 -4.99 -23.00 -9.80
N SER A 87 -5.85 -22.67 -8.83
CA SER A 87 -6.71 -23.61 -8.12
C SER A 87 -8.06 -22.96 -7.80
N THR A 88 -9.11 -23.79 -7.69
CA THR A 88 -10.44 -23.36 -7.24
C THR A 88 -10.36 -22.73 -5.84
N ARG A 89 -11.13 -21.66 -5.61
CA ARG A 89 -11.18 -21.00 -4.30
C ARG A 89 -11.94 -21.84 -3.27
N PRO A 90 -11.54 -21.79 -1.99
CA PRO A 90 -12.36 -22.33 -0.92
C PRO A 90 -13.68 -21.54 -0.83
N GLN A 91 -14.78 -22.25 -0.63
CA GLN A 91 -16.12 -21.67 -0.44
C GLN A 91 -16.22 -21.08 0.96
N LEU A 92 -16.63 -19.81 1.06
CA LEU A 92 -16.90 -19.13 2.33
C LEU A 92 -18.40 -19.21 2.65
N SER A 93 -18.77 -19.21 3.94
CA SER A 93 -20.18 -19.06 4.30
C SER A 93 -20.66 -17.63 4.04
N GLN A 94 -21.95 -17.45 3.80
CA GLN A 94 -22.52 -16.13 3.59
C GLN A 94 -22.31 -15.21 4.80
N GLU A 95 -22.39 -15.74 6.02
CA GLU A 95 -22.08 -14.99 7.24
C GLU A 95 -20.62 -14.47 7.26
N GLN A 96 -19.66 -15.27 6.77
CA GLN A 96 -18.27 -14.86 6.67
C GLN A 96 -18.04 -13.79 5.59
N ILE A 97 -18.70 -13.94 4.44
CA ILE A 97 -18.63 -12.97 3.34
C ILE A 97 -19.14 -11.61 3.83
N GLU A 98 -20.24 -11.59 4.58
CA GLU A 98 -20.89 -10.37 5.04
C GLU A 98 -20.07 -9.71 6.15
N ALA A 99 -19.52 -10.48 7.10
CA ALA A 99 -18.58 -9.95 8.09
C ALA A 99 -17.31 -9.37 7.44
N ASN A 100 -16.78 -10.02 6.41
CA ASN A 100 -15.66 -9.48 5.64
C ASN A 100 -16.06 -8.21 4.88
N ALA A 101 -17.29 -8.13 4.35
CA ALA A 101 -17.78 -6.96 3.64
C ALA A 101 -17.86 -5.72 4.55
N GLU A 102 -18.33 -5.86 5.79
CA GLU A 102 -18.38 -4.76 6.77
C GLU A 102 -16.98 -4.19 7.04
N THR A 103 -16.01 -5.07 7.28
CA THR A 103 -14.62 -4.66 7.51
C THR A 103 -14.01 -4.03 6.25
N TYR A 104 -14.31 -4.54 5.06
CA TYR A 104 -13.88 -3.97 3.80
C TYR A 104 -14.42 -2.55 3.63
N VAL A 105 -15.74 -2.37 3.78
CA VAL A 105 -16.42 -1.08 3.60
C VAL A 105 -15.83 -0.05 4.56
N SER A 106 -15.70 -0.38 5.85
CA SER A 106 -15.14 0.56 6.84
C SER A 106 -13.72 1.01 6.48
N GLN A 107 -12.89 0.13 5.92
CA GLN A 107 -11.54 0.47 5.48
C GLN A 107 -11.54 1.25 4.16
N ALA A 108 -12.40 0.91 3.20
CA ALA A 108 -12.53 1.63 1.94
C ALA A 108 -12.98 3.09 2.15
N MET A 109 -13.86 3.33 3.13
CA MET A 109 -14.32 4.66 3.52
C MET A 109 -13.24 5.54 4.18
N LYS A 110 -12.06 4.99 4.51
CA LYS A 110 -10.90 5.82 4.86
C LYS A 110 -10.30 6.53 3.63
N ILE A 111 -10.59 6.04 2.42
CA ILE A 111 -10.08 6.58 1.15
C ILE A 111 -11.20 7.31 0.42
N LEU A 112 -12.36 6.65 0.29
CA LEU A 112 -13.52 7.18 -0.39
C LEU A 112 -14.27 8.18 0.48
N ASP A 113 -14.92 9.16 -0.15
CA ASP A 113 -15.87 10.03 0.52
C ASP A 113 -17.20 9.29 0.71
N PRO A 114 -17.65 9.00 1.95
CA PRO A 114 -18.89 8.24 2.18
C PRO A 114 -20.14 8.92 1.63
N GLU A 115 -20.19 10.25 1.61
CA GLU A 115 -21.35 11.00 1.10
C GLU A 115 -21.47 10.92 -0.42
N LYS A 116 -20.35 10.62 -1.11
CA LYS A 116 -20.26 10.49 -2.56
C LYS A 116 -20.07 9.05 -3.01
N THR A 117 -20.27 8.07 -2.13
CA THR A 117 -20.10 6.65 -2.47
C THR A 117 -21.43 5.92 -2.35
N THR A 118 -21.86 5.30 -3.44
CA THR A 118 -22.96 4.35 -3.40
C THR A 118 -22.39 2.95 -3.16
N ILE A 119 -22.94 2.23 -2.18
CA ILE A 119 -22.59 0.84 -1.91
C ILE A 119 -23.78 -0.03 -2.29
N VAL A 120 -23.53 -1.09 -3.06
CA VAL A 120 -24.56 -2.06 -3.45
C VAL A 120 -24.02 -3.48 -3.28
N HIS A 121 -24.91 -4.45 -3.13
CA HIS A 121 -24.57 -5.86 -2.98
C HIS A 121 -25.01 -6.64 -4.22
N ASN A 122 -24.09 -7.30 -4.93
CA ASN A 122 -24.48 -7.99 -6.17
C ASN A 122 -25.30 -9.26 -5.94
N GLY A 123 -25.30 -9.80 -4.73
CA GLY A 123 -26.23 -10.84 -4.31
C GLY A 123 -27.69 -10.44 -4.50
N ASP A 124 -28.02 -9.15 -4.40
CA ASP A 124 -29.39 -8.65 -4.51
C ASP A 124 -30.02 -8.97 -5.88
N TRP A 125 -29.23 -8.95 -6.96
CA TRP A 125 -29.71 -9.28 -8.31
C TRP A 125 -29.24 -10.64 -8.81
N ILE A 126 -28.10 -11.15 -8.33
CA ILE A 126 -27.61 -12.48 -8.73
C ILE A 126 -28.48 -13.57 -8.10
N LEU A 127 -28.79 -13.47 -6.80
CA LEU A 127 -29.52 -14.52 -6.07
C LEU A 127 -31.04 -14.46 -6.32
N SER A 128 -31.55 -13.31 -6.76
CA SER A 128 -32.94 -13.17 -7.18
C SER A 128 -33.19 -13.61 -8.63
N MET A 129 -32.14 -13.90 -9.40
CA MET A 129 -32.24 -14.28 -10.81
C MET A 129 -32.81 -15.68 -10.95
N ASP A 130 -33.86 -15.82 -11.75
CA ASP A 130 -34.40 -17.13 -12.10
C ASP A 130 -33.58 -17.81 -13.21
N LEU A 131 -33.86 -19.09 -13.45
CA LEU A 131 -33.12 -19.84 -14.48
C LEU A 131 -33.29 -19.24 -15.88
N ALA A 132 -34.47 -18.68 -16.19
CA ALA A 132 -34.71 -18.06 -17.49
C ALA A 132 -33.82 -16.81 -17.69
N GLY A 133 -33.73 -15.95 -16.68
CA GLY A 133 -32.83 -14.80 -16.66
C GLY A 133 -31.37 -15.20 -16.77
N LEU A 134 -30.95 -16.22 -16.02
CA LEU A 134 -29.58 -16.75 -16.10
C LEU A 134 -29.25 -17.26 -17.50
N LEU A 135 -30.15 -18.04 -18.11
CA LEU A 135 -29.97 -18.54 -19.47
C LEU A 135 -29.92 -17.40 -20.49
N GLN A 136 -30.72 -16.35 -20.32
CA GLN A 136 -30.70 -15.18 -21.19
C GLN A 136 -29.33 -14.47 -21.14
N VAL A 137 -28.76 -14.26 -19.96
CA VAL A 137 -27.45 -13.63 -19.80
C VAL A 137 -26.35 -14.57 -20.34
N CYS A 138 -26.35 -15.84 -19.94
CA CYS A 138 -25.37 -16.83 -20.39
C CYS A 138 -25.38 -17.01 -21.92
N SER A 139 -26.53 -16.88 -22.59
CA SER A 139 -26.63 -16.96 -24.05
C SER A 139 -25.83 -15.89 -24.80
N LYS A 140 -25.40 -14.82 -24.10
CA LYS A 140 -24.55 -13.77 -24.64
C LYS A 140 -23.07 -14.12 -24.62
N PHE A 141 -22.67 -15.23 -23.99
CA PHE A 141 -21.29 -15.66 -23.88
C PHE A 141 -21.06 -16.99 -24.60
N THR A 142 -19.82 -17.21 -25.04
CA THR A 142 -19.40 -18.51 -25.56
C THR A 142 -18.35 -19.11 -24.65
N VAL A 143 -18.39 -20.43 -24.49
CA VAL A 143 -17.37 -21.16 -23.70
C VAL A 143 -15.99 -20.93 -24.30
N ALA A 144 -15.86 -20.92 -25.63
CA ALA A 144 -14.60 -20.66 -26.32
C ALA A 144 -13.98 -19.32 -25.90
N ARG A 145 -14.78 -18.24 -25.84
CA ARG A 145 -14.29 -16.92 -25.43
C ARG A 145 -13.86 -16.89 -23.97
N ILE A 146 -14.57 -17.58 -23.07
CA ILE A 146 -14.16 -17.65 -21.66
C ILE A 146 -12.87 -18.45 -21.51
N LEU A 147 -12.69 -19.51 -22.29
CA LEU A 147 -11.47 -20.33 -22.27
C LEU A 147 -10.22 -19.59 -22.77
N GLU A 148 -10.35 -18.55 -23.59
CA GLU A 148 -9.22 -17.70 -24.05
C GLU A 148 -8.57 -16.90 -22.91
N ARG A 149 -9.23 -16.80 -21.75
CA ARG A 149 -8.67 -16.15 -20.57
C ARG A 149 -7.49 -16.97 -20.03
N ASP A 150 -6.37 -16.30 -19.76
CA ASP A 150 -5.08 -16.93 -19.41
C ASP A 150 -5.16 -18.03 -18.34
N ASP A 151 -5.88 -17.82 -17.24
CA ASP A 151 -6.01 -18.79 -16.14
C ASP A 151 -6.83 -20.02 -16.54
N PHE A 152 -7.92 -19.84 -17.28
CA PHE A 152 -8.67 -20.97 -17.84
C PHE A 152 -7.89 -21.67 -18.95
N THR A 153 -7.22 -20.94 -19.84
CA THR A 153 -6.34 -21.52 -20.87
C THR A 153 -5.27 -22.40 -20.23
N LYS A 154 -4.54 -21.87 -19.23
CA LYS A 154 -3.47 -22.61 -18.54
C LYS A 154 -4.01 -23.85 -17.85
N ARG A 155 -5.09 -23.75 -17.08
CA ARG A 155 -5.70 -24.89 -16.38
C ARG A 155 -6.24 -25.94 -17.34
N TYR A 156 -6.87 -25.52 -18.43
CA TYR A 156 -7.41 -26.43 -19.44
C TYR A 156 -6.28 -27.18 -20.15
N GLN A 157 -5.21 -26.48 -20.55
CA GLN A 157 -4.03 -27.09 -21.18
C GLN A 157 -3.27 -28.02 -20.22
N SER A 158 -3.18 -27.66 -18.94
CA SER A 158 -2.52 -28.48 -17.91
C SER A 158 -3.42 -29.58 -17.34
N GLN A 159 -4.65 -29.74 -17.86
CA GLN A 159 -5.68 -30.66 -17.35
C GLN A 159 -5.95 -30.49 -15.85
N THR A 160 -5.70 -29.30 -15.30
CA THR A 160 -6.11 -28.94 -13.96
C THR A 160 -7.63 -28.75 -13.97
N PRO A 161 -8.40 -29.44 -13.11
CA PRO A 161 -9.85 -29.37 -13.12
C PRO A 161 -10.36 -27.92 -13.07
N ILE A 162 -11.37 -27.61 -13.90
CA ILE A 162 -12.10 -26.34 -13.90
C ILE A 162 -13.57 -26.69 -13.63
N ALA A 163 -14.13 -26.23 -12.52
CA ALA A 163 -15.51 -26.52 -12.21
C ALA A 163 -16.46 -25.68 -13.07
N LEU A 164 -17.61 -26.23 -13.46
CA LEU A 164 -18.54 -25.58 -14.38
C LEU A 164 -19.02 -24.21 -13.88
N HIS A 165 -19.25 -24.08 -12.56
CA HIS A 165 -19.69 -22.82 -11.96
C HIS A 165 -18.64 -21.70 -12.11
N GLU A 166 -17.34 -22.02 -12.22
CA GLU A 166 -16.29 -21.00 -12.37
C GLU A 166 -16.46 -20.19 -13.67
N PHE A 167 -17.06 -20.78 -14.71
CA PHE A 167 -17.40 -20.07 -15.95
C PHE A 167 -18.50 -19.01 -15.77
N LEU A 168 -19.31 -19.10 -14.70
CA LEU A 168 -20.34 -18.10 -14.41
C LEU A 168 -19.75 -16.83 -13.80
N TYR A 169 -18.55 -16.87 -13.23
CA TYR A 169 -17.94 -15.71 -12.60
C TYR A 169 -17.83 -14.49 -13.53
N PRO A 170 -17.14 -14.57 -14.70
CA PRO A 170 -17.05 -13.43 -15.62
C PRO A 170 -18.42 -12.98 -16.13
N VAL A 171 -19.40 -13.90 -16.22
CA VAL A 171 -20.76 -13.60 -16.67
C VAL A 171 -21.52 -12.78 -15.64
N MET A 172 -21.44 -13.16 -14.35
CA MET A 172 -22.09 -12.44 -13.26
C MET A 172 -21.42 -11.09 -12.99
N GLN A 173 -20.09 -11.01 -13.01
CA GLN A 173 -19.38 -9.73 -12.88
C GLN A 173 -19.73 -8.77 -14.03
N ALA A 174 -19.86 -9.28 -15.26
CA ALA A 174 -20.32 -8.49 -16.41
C ALA A 174 -21.75 -7.98 -16.20
N PHE A 175 -22.63 -8.81 -15.64
CA PHE A 175 -24.01 -8.46 -15.36
C PHE A 175 -24.14 -7.34 -14.32
N ASP A 176 -23.22 -7.26 -13.36
CA ASP A 176 -23.17 -6.14 -12.40
C ASP A 176 -23.12 -4.78 -13.12
N SER A 177 -22.38 -4.67 -14.22
CA SER A 177 -22.28 -3.43 -15.01
C SER A 177 -23.58 -3.03 -15.70
N VAL A 178 -24.36 -4.02 -16.12
CA VAL A 178 -25.70 -3.82 -16.69
C VAL A 178 -26.64 -3.25 -15.62
N GLN A 179 -26.59 -3.79 -14.41
CA GLN A 179 -27.47 -3.35 -13.31
C GLN A 179 -27.23 -1.90 -12.91
N ILE A 180 -25.96 -1.48 -12.84
CA ILE A 180 -25.62 -0.12 -12.41
C ILE A 180 -25.36 0.85 -13.57
N LYS A 181 -25.55 0.41 -14.82
CA LYS A 181 -25.30 1.21 -16.03
C LYS A 181 -23.91 1.89 -16.00
N ALA A 182 -22.87 1.08 -15.78
CA ALA A 182 -21.51 1.58 -15.59
C ALA A 182 -20.99 2.29 -16.86
N ASP A 183 -20.43 3.49 -16.70
CA ASP A 183 -19.70 4.19 -17.74
C ASP A 183 -18.23 3.78 -17.78
N VAL A 184 -17.66 3.48 -16.61
CA VAL A 184 -16.30 3.01 -16.42
C VAL A 184 -16.33 1.89 -15.38
N GLU A 185 -15.72 0.75 -15.67
CA GLU A 185 -15.42 -0.26 -14.65
C GLU A 185 -13.92 -0.30 -14.42
N MET A 186 -13.55 -0.25 -13.15
CA MET A 186 -12.17 -0.31 -12.70
C MET A 186 -11.79 -1.69 -12.17
N GLY A 187 -10.52 -2.04 -12.31
CA GLY A 187 -9.95 -3.24 -11.71
C GLY A 187 -8.42 -3.25 -11.74
N GLY A 188 -7.80 -4.29 -11.20
CA GLY A 188 -6.39 -4.56 -11.44
C GLY A 188 -6.14 -5.00 -12.89
N THR A 189 -4.88 -5.03 -13.32
CA THR A 189 -4.51 -5.56 -14.66
C THR A 189 -4.93 -7.02 -14.85
N ASP A 190 -5.07 -7.78 -13.78
CA ASP A 190 -5.57 -9.15 -13.76
C ASP A 190 -7.08 -9.28 -14.02
N GLN A 191 -7.83 -8.16 -14.01
CA GLN A 191 -9.28 -8.12 -14.25
C GLN A 191 -9.66 -7.71 -15.67
N LEU A 192 -8.69 -7.41 -16.55
CA LEU A 192 -8.96 -6.87 -17.89
C LEU A 192 -9.98 -7.72 -18.68
N PHE A 193 -9.87 -9.05 -18.62
CA PHE A 193 -10.82 -9.94 -19.28
C PHE A 193 -12.26 -9.71 -18.79
N ASN A 194 -12.47 -9.64 -17.47
CA ASN A 194 -13.81 -9.49 -16.90
C ASN A 194 -14.40 -8.10 -17.22
N LEU A 195 -13.57 -7.06 -17.20
CA LEU A 195 -13.99 -5.71 -17.59
C LEU A 195 -14.42 -5.65 -19.06
N LEU A 196 -13.71 -6.35 -19.95
CA LEU A 196 -14.08 -6.45 -21.37
C LEU A 196 -15.33 -7.31 -21.58
N ALA A 197 -15.51 -8.36 -20.77
CA ALA A 197 -16.74 -9.15 -20.76
C ALA A 197 -17.97 -8.30 -20.36
N GLY A 198 -17.82 -7.42 -19.37
CA GLY A 198 -18.82 -6.41 -19.01
C GLY A 198 -19.17 -5.49 -20.17
N ARG A 199 -18.15 -4.97 -20.85
CA ARG A 199 -18.34 -4.13 -22.04
C ARG A 199 -19.13 -4.84 -23.15
N GLU A 200 -18.71 -6.05 -23.50
CA GLU A 200 -19.35 -6.86 -24.55
C GLU A 200 -20.79 -7.24 -24.21
N LEU A 201 -21.08 -7.54 -22.94
CA LEU A 201 -22.44 -7.83 -22.48
C LEU A 201 -23.34 -6.60 -22.62
N MET A 202 -22.88 -5.43 -22.18
CA MET A 202 -23.64 -4.18 -22.31
C MET A 202 -24.01 -3.91 -23.77
N GLU A 203 -23.06 -4.06 -24.70
CA GLU A 203 -23.32 -3.92 -26.15
C GLU A 203 -24.38 -4.91 -26.63
N LYS A 204 -24.26 -6.20 -26.28
CA LYS A 204 -25.23 -7.24 -26.65
C LYS A 204 -26.61 -7.07 -26.02
N MET A 205 -26.72 -6.23 -24.99
CA MET A 205 -27.96 -5.83 -24.35
C MET A 205 -28.46 -4.46 -24.82
N GLY A 206 -27.82 -3.86 -25.84
CA GLY A 206 -28.24 -2.59 -26.43
C GLY A 206 -27.92 -1.37 -25.57
N MET A 207 -27.00 -1.48 -24.62
CA MET A 207 -26.54 -0.40 -23.75
C MET A 207 -25.26 0.23 -24.31
N GLU A 208 -24.99 1.48 -23.92
CA GLU A 208 -23.69 2.09 -24.19
C GLU A 208 -22.61 1.34 -23.39
N PRO A 209 -21.59 0.76 -24.04
CA PRO A 209 -20.55 0.00 -23.36
C PRO A 209 -19.74 0.83 -22.36
N GLN A 210 -19.40 0.21 -21.22
CA GLN A 210 -18.44 0.77 -20.26
C GLN A 210 -17.02 0.88 -20.83
N ILE A 211 -16.21 1.75 -20.25
CA ILE A 211 -14.75 1.78 -20.42
C ILE A 211 -14.11 0.81 -19.42
N ALA A 212 -13.19 -0.03 -19.88
CA ALA A 212 -12.34 -0.84 -19.02
C ALA A 212 -11.13 -0.01 -18.58
N LEU A 213 -11.02 0.31 -17.29
CA LEU A 213 -9.86 1.00 -16.72
C LEU A 213 -9.13 0.07 -15.76
N THR A 214 -7.90 -0.28 -16.10
CA THR A 214 -7.07 -1.12 -15.22
C THR A 214 -6.00 -0.31 -14.52
N MET A 215 -5.77 -0.64 -13.24
CA MET A 215 -4.66 -0.12 -12.45
C MET A 215 -3.55 -1.19 -12.36
N PRO A 216 -2.26 -0.79 -12.36
CA PRO A 216 -1.18 -1.72 -12.17
C PRO A 216 -1.25 -2.35 -10.78
N LEU A 217 -0.75 -3.59 -10.67
CA LEU A 217 -0.54 -4.21 -9.38
C LEU A 217 0.63 -3.52 -8.65
N LEU A 218 0.45 -3.25 -7.37
CA LEU A 218 1.50 -2.72 -6.49
C LEU A 218 2.32 -3.87 -5.91
N GLU A 219 3.64 -3.84 -6.11
CA GLU A 219 4.59 -4.74 -5.49
C GLU A 219 4.70 -4.47 -4.00
N GLY A 220 4.93 -5.52 -3.22
CA GLY A 220 5.08 -5.42 -1.77
C GLY A 220 6.39 -4.76 -1.35
N THR A 221 6.70 -4.86 -0.06
CA THR A 221 7.94 -4.33 0.53
C THR A 221 9.21 -5.00 0.00
N ASP A 222 9.10 -6.14 -0.70
CA ASP A 222 10.22 -6.77 -1.40
C ASP A 222 10.50 -6.19 -2.80
N GLY A 223 9.63 -5.32 -3.33
CA GLY A 223 9.77 -4.68 -4.64
C GLY A 223 9.60 -5.57 -5.87
N VAL A 224 9.41 -6.87 -5.69
CA VAL A 224 9.34 -7.85 -6.79
C VAL A 224 7.96 -8.48 -6.90
N ARG A 225 7.47 -9.09 -5.80
CA ARG A 225 6.17 -9.77 -5.82
C ARG A 225 5.06 -8.77 -5.57
N LYS A 226 3.89 -9.01 -6.17
CA LYS A 226 2.68 -8.28 -5.83
C LYS A 226 2.44 -8.30 -4.32
N MET A 227 1.92 -7.19 -3.80
CA MET A 227 1.60 -7.06 -2.39
C MET A 227 0.56 -8.11 -1.98
N SER A 228 0.87 -8.88 -0.95
CA SER A 228 0.01 -9.97 -0.48
C SER A 228 0.31 -10.32 0.98
N LYS A 229 -0.75 -10.55 1.76
CA LYS A 229 -0.61 -11.08 3.13
C LYS A 229 0.13 -12.41 3.18
N SER A 230 -0.11 -13.29 2.21
CA SER A 230 0.52 -14.63 2.17
C SER A 230 2.03 -14.59 1.97
N TYR A 231 2.59 -13.51 1.41
CA TYR A 231 4.02 -13.35 1.23
C TYR A 231 4.68 -12.54 2.35
N GLY A 232 3.89 -12.02 3.30
CA GLY A 232 4.39 -11.15 4.37
C GLY A 232 4.95 -9.81 3.89
N ASN A 233 4.68 -9.42 2.64
CA ASN A 233 5.25 -8.24 1.98
C ASN A 233 4.28 -7.06 1.90
N TYR A 234 3.28 -7.00 2.79
CA TYR A 234 2.18 -6.05 2.71
C TYR A 234 2.24 -4.94 3.75
N ILE A 235 1.68 -3.79 3.39
CA ILE A 235 1.37 -2.68 4.29
C ILE A 235 -0.15 -2.62 4.41
N GLY A 236 -0.67 -2.97 5.59
CA GLY A 236 -2.11 -3.04 5.87
C GLY A 236 -2.70 -1.64 6.10
N LEU A 237 -3.97 -1.42 5.71
CA LEU A 237 -4.66 -0.14 5.93
C LEU A 237 -5.04 0.11 7.41
N THR A 238 -4.86 -0.92 8.23
CA THR A 238 -5.15 -0.95 9.67
C THR A 238 -3.92 -1.31 10.50
N ASP A 239 -2.73 -1.40 9.89
CA ASP A 239 -1.47 -1.52 10.63
C ASP A 239 -1.34 -0.35 11.60
N ALA A 240 -0.74 -0.53 12.77
CA ALA A 240 -0.47 0.60 13.66
C ALA A 240 0.43 1.63 12.94
N PRO A 241 0.33 2.95 13.22
CA PRO A 241 1.10 3.97 12.52
C PRO A 241 2.61 3.67 12.48
N LYS A 242 3.18 3.19 13.61
CA LYS A 242 4.59 2.78 13.69
C LYS A 242 4.96 1.67 12.71
N ASP A 243 4.07 0.71 12.50
CA ASP A 243 4.32 -0.47 11.66
C ASP A 243 4.14 -0.08 10.19
N MET A 244 3.13 0.71 9.88
CA MET A 244 2.91 1.29 8.55
C MET A 244 4.10 2.15 8.11
N PHE A 245 4.58 3.04 8.99
CA PHE A 245 5.76 3.87 8.74
C PHE A 245 7.01 3.01 8.54
N GLY A 246 7.27 2.07 9.46
CA GLY A 246 8.44 1.18 9.39
C GLY A 246 8.46 0.32 8.12
N LYS A 247 7.31 -0.22 7.70
CA LYS A 247 7.19 -0.97 6.44
C LYS A 247 7.33 -0.06 5.21
N THR A 248 6.88 1.18 5.28
CA THR A 248 7.10 2.15 4.19
C THR A 248 8.58 2.48 4.05
N MET A 249 9.33 2.57 5.15
CA MET A 249 10.77 2.77 5.13
C MET A 249 11.55 1.58 4.54
N SER A 250 10.97 0.37 4.52
CA SER A 250 11.63 -0.83 4.01
C SER A 250 11.43 -1.08 2.51
N ILE A 251 10.61 -0.28 1.82
CA ILE A 251 10.44 -0.42 0.36
C ILE A 251 11.77 -0.12 -0.35
N PRO A 252 12.09 -0.77 -1.48
CA PRO A 252 13.28 -0.44 -2.27
C PRO A 252 13.22 0.97 -2.88
N ASP A 253 14.37 1.60 -3.14
CA ASP A 253 14.44 2.97 -3.65
C ASP A 253 13.81 3.10 -5.05
N GLU A 254 13.98 2.07 -5.89
CA GLU A 254 13.38 1.97 -7.21
C GLU A 254 11.84 1.94 -7.18
N MET A 255 11.25 1.62 -6.03
CA MET A 255 9.80 1.56 -5.85
C MET A 255 9.18 2.89 -5.42
N ILE A 256 9.98 3.88 -5.03
CA ILE A 256 9.49 5.14 -4.45
C ILE A 256 8.49 5.84 -5.39
N GLY A 257 8.88 6.07 -6.65
CA GLY A 257 8.01 6.75 -7.62
C GLY A 257 6.68 6.01 -7.83
N LYS A 258 6.72 4.68 -7.94
CA LYS A 258 5.51 3.85 -8.09
C LYS A 258 4.61 3.90 -6.85
N TYR A 259 5.18 3.89 -5.65
CA TYR A 259 4.42 4.02 -4.40
C TYR A 259 3.77 5.41 -4.29
N TYR A 260 4.48 6.49 -4.62
CA TYR A 260 3.87 7.82 -4.66
C TYR A 260 2.72 7.87 -5.65
N ARG A 261 2.93 7.38 -6.87
CA ARG A 261 1.92 7.39 -7.94
C ARG A 261 0.65 6.61 -7.60
N LEU A 262 0.78 5.49 -6.88
CA LEU A 262 -0.31 4.53 -6.66
C LEU A 262 -0.90 4.55 -5.25
N ALA A 263 -0.16 5.02 -4.25
CA ALA A 263 -0.56 4.92 -2.84
C ALA A 263 -0.62 6.27 -2.10
N SER A 264 0.13 7.29 -2.53
CA SER A 264 0.15 8.58 -1.81
C SER A 264 -1.09 9.45 -2.05
N SER A 265 -1.42 10.33 -1.11
CA SER A 265 -2.52 11.31 -1.19
C SER A 265 -2.31 12.46 -2.18
N LEU A 266 -1.11 12.58 -2.74
CA LEU A 266 -0.69 13.72 -3.56
C LEU A 266 -1.42 13.80 -4.91
N ALA A 267 -1.55 15.02 -5.42
CA ALA A 267 -2.08 15.24 -6.76
C ALA A 267 -1.08 14.74 -7.84
N PRO A 268 -1.56 14.33 -9.03
CA PRO A 268 -0.68 13.83 -10.10
C PRO A 268 0.50 14.76 -10.43
N ALA A 269 0.26 16.08 -10.45
CA ALA A 269 1.30 17.08 -10.75
C ALA A 269 2.40 17.17 -9.67
N GLU A 270 2.10 16.82 -8.42
CA GLU A 270 3.09 16.76 -7.35
C GLU A 270 3.93 15.49 -7.46
N VAL A 271 3.30 14.37 -7.79
CA VAL A 271 4.02 13.12 -8.07
C VAL A 271 4.91 13.26 -9.31
N ASP A 272 4.48 13.98 -10.35
CA ASP A 272 5.30 14.27 -11.54
C ASP A 272 6.62 14.98 -11.17
N LYS A 273 6.59 15.87 -10.17
CA LYS A 273 7.81 16.54 -9.67
C LYS A 273 8.71 15.57 -8.92
N ILE A 274 8.14 14.64 -8.16
CA ILE A 274 8.91 13.61 -7.43
C ILE A 274 9.58 12.67 -8.43
N ASP A 275 8.86 12.22 -9.46
CA ASP A 275 9.42 11.35 -10.50
C ASP A 275 10.56 12.06 -11.26
N ALA A 276 10.41 13.35 -11.57
CA ALA A 276 11.48 14.14 -12.18
C ALA A 276 12.72 14.24 -11.28
N ALA A 277 12.53 14.51 -9.98
CA ALA A 277 13.62 14.63 -9.01
C ALA A 277 14.32 13.29 -8.72
N LEU A 278 13.59 12.16 -8.80
CA LEU A 278 14.18 10.83 -8.75
C LEU A 278 15.00 10.53 -10.02
N ALA A 279 14.51 10.93 -11.19
CA ALA A 279 15.18 10.70 -12.47
C ALA A 279 16.47 11.52 -12.63
N ASP A 280 16.52 12.75 -12.12
CA ASP A 280 17.70 13.61 -12.18
C ASP A 280 18.66 13.43 -10.98
N GLY A 281 18.26 12.63 -9.98
CA GLY A 281 19.07 12.32 -8.79
C GLY A 281 19.14 13.45 -7.76
N SER A 282 18.30 14.48 -7.88
CA SER A 282 18.22 15.58 -6.90
C SER A 282 17.41 15.22 -5.66
N ALA A 283 16.56 14.19 -5.73
CA ALA A 283 15.79 13.69 -4.59
C ALA A 283 16.65 12.86 -3.62
N ASP A 284 16.37 12.98 -2.32
CA ASP A 284 16.87 12.07 -1.30
C ASP A 284 15.85 10.91 -1.09
N PRO A 285 16.17 9.67 -1.49
CA PRO A 285 15.28 8.52 -1.32
C PRO A 285 14.84 8.30 0.12
N TYR A 286 15.69 8.60 1.09
CA TYR A 286 15.39 8.43 2.50
C TYR A 286 14.33 9.42 2.96
N GLU A 287 14.47 10.70 2.61
CA GLU A 287 13.49 11.73 2.95
C GLU A 287 12.16 11.53 2.22
N LEU A 288 12.19 11.06 0.97
CA LEU A 288 10.99 10.67 0.24
C LEU A 288 10.24 9.52 0.91
N LYS A 289 10.92 8.45 1.34
CA LYS A 289 10.25 7.37 2.08
C LYS A 289 9.65 7.85 3.40
N ARG A 290 10.32 8.76 4.11
CA ARG A 290 9.76 9.36 5.33
C ARG A 290 8.52 10.20 5.04
N ALA A 291 8.57 11.03 4.00
CA ALA A 291 7.43 11.83 3.58
C ALA A 291 6.25 10.97 3.16
N LEU A 292 6.49 9.91 2.38
CA LEU A 292 5.47 8.92 2.05
C LEU A 292 4.94 8.21 3.30
N GLY A 293 5.80 7.81 4.24
CA GLY A 293 5.40 7.18 5.49
C GLY A 293 4.46 8.08 6.31
N ARG A 294 4.76 9.39 6.40
CA ARG A 294 3.88 10.37 7.04
C ARG A 294 2.54 10.47 6.33
N ASP A 295 2.57 10.63 5.01
CA ASP A 295 1.37 10.74 4.16
C ASP A 295 0.42 9.53 4.33
N LEU A 296 0.98 8.31 4.31
CA LEU A 296 0.20 7.10 4.49
C LEU A 296 -0.39 7.01 5.91
N CYS A 297 0.42 7.30 6.94
CA CYS A 297 -0.07 7.32 8.32
C CYS A 297 -1.19 8.35 8.51
N ASP A 298 -1.04 9.57 8.01
CA ASP A 298 -2.07 10.60 8.10
C ASP A 298 -3.34 10.20 7.32
N THR A 299 -3.18 9.59 6.14
CA THR A 299 -4.30 9.12 5.31
C THR A 299 -5.15 8.08 6.05
N TYR A 300 -4.52 7.11 6.74
CA TYR A 300 -5.24 5.97 7.33
C TYR A 300 -5.55 6.09 8.83
N HIS A 301 -4.90 7.03 9.53
CA HIS A 301 -5.03 7.23 10.97
C HIS A 301 -5.39 8.66 11.37
N GLY A 302 -5.53 9.58 10.41
CA GLY A 302 -5.89 10.97 10.65
C GLY A 302 -4.67 11.88 10.79
N ALA A 303 -4.92 13.19 10.62
CA ALA A 303 -3.86 14.20 10.60
C ALA A 303 -3.03 14.21 11.90
N GLY A 304 -1.71 14.17 11.75
CA GLY A 304 -0.74 14.19 12.85
C GLY A 304 -0.18 12.81 13.20
N ALA A 305 -0.85 11.73 12.79
CA ALA A 305 -0.37 10.37 13.03
C ALA A 305 0.97 10.09 12.33
N GLY A 306 1.23 10.72 11.19
CA GLY A 306 2.50 10.62 10.47
C GLY A 306 3.68 11.20 11.25
N ASP A 307 3.51 12.37 11.85
CA ASP A 307 4.55 13.02 12.66
C ASP A 307 4.86 12.22 13.92
N GLU A 308 3.84 11.68 14.59
CA GLU A 308 3.99 10.80 15.74
C GLU A 308 4.72 9.50 15.36
N ALA A 309 4.32 8.85 14.27
CA ALA A 309 4.95 7.62 13.79
C ALA A 309 6.42 7.84 13.42
N GLN A 310 6.73 8.98 12.79
CA GLN A 310 8.09 9.34 12.47
C GLN A 310 8.94 9.57 13.73
N ALA A 311 8.42 10.30 14.72
CA ALA A 311 9.14 10.55 15.97
C ALA A 311 9.45 9.25 16.71
N GLU A 312 8.50 8.31 16.73
CA GLU A 312 8.70 6.98 17.31
C GLU A 312 9.73 6.16 16.52
N PHE A 313 9.68 6.20 15.18
CA PHE A 313 10.68 5.55 14.33
C PHE A 313 12.09 6.06 14.62
N ASP A 314 12.27 7.38 14.74
CA ASP A 314 13.56 7.98 15.07
C ASP A 314 14.06 7.58 16.46
N ARG A 315 13.15 7.51 17.43
CA ARG A 315 13.45 7.07 18.80
C ARG A 315 13.92 5.62 18.81
N VAL A 316 13.16 4.72 18.21
CA VAL A 316 13.47 3.27 18.17
C VAL A 316 14.73 3.01 17.35
N PHE A 317 14.92 3.67 16.22
CA PHE A 317 16.14 3.53 15.41
C PHE A 317 17.37 3.98 16.20
N LYS A 318 17.27 5.08 16.95
CA LYS A 318 18.33 5.55 17.83
C LYS A 318 18.59 4.59 18.99
N GLU A 319 17.56 4.03 19.62
CA GLU A 319 17.68 3.05 20.70
C GLU A 319 18.27 1.72 20.22
N GLY A 320 17.86 1.23 19.04
CA GLY A 320 18.40 0.03 18.40
C GLY A 320 19.89 0.17 18.08
N GLN A 321 20.33 1.34 17.56
CA GLN A 321 21.75 1.62 17.36
C GLN A 321 22.58 1.57 18.66
N LEU A 322 21.97 1.91 19.81
CA LEU A 322 22.62 1.79 21.11
C LEU A 322 22.67 0.32 21.56
N ALA A 323 21.61 -0.47 21.29
CA ALA A 323 21.52 -1.87 21.67
C ALA A 323 22.43 -2.79 20.83
N ASP A 324 22.71 -2.45 19.58
CA ASP A 324 23.62 -3.19 18.68
C ASP A 324 25.10 -2.98 19.01
N PHE A 325 25.44 -2.11 19.96
CA PHE A 325 26.84 -1.94 20.34
C PHE A 325 27.39 -3.23 20.97
N PRO A 326 28.56 -3.71 20.51
CA PRO A 326 29.16 -4.91 21.07
C PRO A 326 29.42 -4.72 22.56
N GLU A 327 29.23 -5.81 23.30
CA GLU A 327 29.58 -5.85 24.72
C GLU A 327 31.11 -5.83 24.87
N LYS A 328 31.60 -5.01 25.80
CA LYS A 328 33.02 -4.95 26.11
C LYS A 328 33.25 -4.97 27.60
N HIS A 329 34.01 -5.98 28.03
CA HIS A 329 34.45 -6.08 29.41
C HIS A 329 35.41 -4.95 29.75
N VAL A 330 35.07 -4.22 30.81
CA VAL A 330 35.88 -3.09 31.27
C VAL A 330 35.92 -3.05 32.79
N GLU A 331 37.09 -2.74 33.31
CA GLU A 331 37.26 -2.42 34.72
C GLU A 331 37.24 -0.90 34.87
N LEU A 332 36.22 -0.37 35.54
CA LEU A 332 36.11 1.06 35.79
C LEU A 332 37.02 1.43 36.97
N THR A 333 38.15 2.04 36.64
CA THR A 333 39.11 2.55 37.65
C THR A 333 38.86 4.02 37.93
N VAL A 334 39.03 4.40 39.20
CA VAL A 334 38.96 5.79 39.66
C VAL A 334 40.36 6.35 39.89
N ASN A 335 40.54 7.64 39.65
CA ASN A 335 41.77 8.38 39.96
C ASN A 335 41.86 8.70 41.46
N ASP A 336 42.93 9.40 41.86
CA ASP A 336 43.18 9.80 43.26
C ASP A 336 42.08 10.72 43.85
N GLU A 337 41.25 11.32 42.99
CA GLU A 337 40.11 12.17 43.35
C GLU A 337 38.78 11.39 43.37
N GLY A 338 38.81 10.07 43.18
CA GLY A 338 37.63 9.21 43.16
C GLY A 338 36.79 9.29 41.89
N GLN A 339 37.33 9.87 40.80
CA GLN A 339 36.62 10.07 39.54
C GLN A 339 37.14 9.16 38.42
N ILE A 340 36.27 8.83 37.45
CA ILE A 340 36.66 8.09 36.24
C ILE A 340 37.24 9.08 35.23
N TYR A 341 38.47 8.84 34.78
CA TYR A 341 39.06 9.61 33.69
C TYR A 341 38.50 9.16 32.33
N LEU A 342 37.38 9.77 31.93
CA LEU A 342 36.60 9.42 30.73
C LEU A 342 37.44 9.46 29.43
N ALA A 343 38.32 10.45 29.28
CA ALA A 343 39.17 10.54 28.08
C ALA A 343 40.21 9.41 28.00
N GLY A 344 40.67 8.88 29.14
CA GLY A 344 41.51 7.70 29.22
C GLY A 344 40.72 6.45 28.85
N LEU A 345 39.55 6.28 29.49
CA LEU A 345 38.64 5.17 29.22
C LEU A 345 38.27 5.03 27.73
N LEU A 346 37.95 6.15 27.05
CA LEU A 346 37.66 6.16 25.61
C LEU A 346 38.84 5.69 24.75
N LYS A 347 40.07 6.04 25.15
CA LYS A 347 41.29 5.57 24.48
C LYS A 347 41.48 4.07 24.72
N ASP A 348 41.32 3.61 25.94
CA ASP A 348 41.56 2.21 26.34
C ASP A 348 40.52 1.27 25.71
N LEU A 349 39.28 1.74 25.57
CA LEU A 349 38.25 1.04 24.82
C LEU A 349 38.49 1.07 23.30
N GLY A 350 39.46 1.84 22.80
CA GLY A 350 39.73 2.00 21.38
C GLY A 350 38.72 2.88 20.65
N LEU A 351 37.87 3.61 21.40
CA LEU A 351 36.87 4.53 20.85
C LEU A 351 37.51 5.81 20.29
N SER A 352 38.61 6.27 20.88
CA SER A 352 39.42 7.39 20.36
C SER A 352 40.90 7.00 20.22
N ALA A 353 41.61 7.58 19.23
CA ALA A 353 43.01 7.22 18.94
C ALA A 353 44.00 7.66 20.04
N SER A 354 43.63 8.67 20.84
CA SER A 354 44.41 9.14 21.98
C SER A 354 43.50 9.85 22.98
N ALA A 355 43.96 10.02 24.23
CA ALA A 355 43.22 10.80 25.22
C ALA A 355 43.06 12.28 24.80
N GLY A 356 44.03 12.85 24.08
CA GLY A 356 43.93 14.19 23.52
C GLY A 356 42.83 14.30 22.44
N GLN A 357 42.68 13.28 21.61
CA GLN A 357 41.55 13.20 20.67
C GLN A 357 40.22 13.03 21.41
N ALA A 358 40.18 12.15 22.42
CA ALA A 358 38.98 11.94 23.22
C ALA A 358 38.49 13.24 23.90
N ARG A 359 39.39 14.08 24.42
CA ARG A 359 39.03 15.40 24.98
C ARG A 359 38.40 16.31 23.92
N ARG A 360 38.95 16.35 22.70
CA ARG A 360 38.35 17.09 21.59
C ARG A 360 36.96 16.55 21.21
N ASP A 361 36.81 15.22 21.22
CA ASP A 361 35.52 14.57 20.95
C ASP A 361 34.49 14.90 22.04
N ILE A 362 34.90 14.99 23.32
CA ILE A 362 34.05 15.42 24.45
C ILE A 362 33.64 16.88 24.27
N ASP A 363 34.60 17.78 24.05
CA ASP A 363 34.33 19.21 23.90
C ASP A 363 33.48 19.54 22.67
N GLY A 364 33.62 18.73 21.61
CA GLY A 364 32.80 18.79 20.40
C GLY A 364 31.43 18.09 20.51
N GLY A 365 31.07 17.52 21.67
CA GLY A 365 29.80 16.83 21.89
C GLY A 365 29.66 15.48 21.17
N GLY A 366 30.77 14.92 20.68
CA GLY A 366 30.83 13.64 19.98
C GLY A 366 30.73 12.43 20.90
N VAL A 367 31.05 12.58 22.19
CA VAL A 367 30.98 11.50 23.19
C VAL A 367 29.61 11.44 23.84
N LYS A 368 29.01 10.25 23.87
CA LYS A 368 27.69 10.01 24.47
C LYS A 368 27.67 8.83 25.42
N ILE A 369 27.00 9.01 26.56
CA ILE A 369 26.64 7.96 27.52
C ILE A 369 25.13 7.73 27.41
N ASN A 370 24.68 6.51 27.12
CA ASN A 370 23.27 6.18 26.90
C ASN A 370 22.59 7.13 25.89
N GLY A 371 23.31 7.47 24.82
CA GLY A 371 22.84 8.37 23.77
C GLY A 371 22.76 9.86 24.16
N LYS A 372 23.13 10.26 25.38
CA LYS A 372 23.20 11.66 25.85
C LYS A 372 24.63 12.18 25.76
N ALA A 373 24.81 13.35 25.15
CA ALA A 373 26.13 13.97 25.00
C ALA A 373 26.71 14.37 26.36
N VAL A 374 28.00 14.09 26.55
CA VAL A 374 28.74 14.51 27.73
C VAL A 374 29.05 16.01 27.60
N ALA A 375 28.99 16.75 28.72
CA ALA A 375 29.25 18.19 28.71
C ALA A 375 30.72 18.51 28.35
N PRO A 376 31.00 19.64 27.68
CA PRO A 376 32.36 20.07 27.40
C PRO A 376 33.20 20.16 28.67
N LYS A 377 34.48 19.80 28.57
CA LYS A 377 35.47 19.76 29.66
C LYS A 377 35.19 18.73 30.77
N SER A 378 34.18 17.86 30.64
CA SER A 378 33.93 16.75 31.57
C SER A 378 34.86 15.57 31.29
N TYR A 379 36.16 15.75 31.50
CA TYR A 379 37.17 14.71 31.27
C TYR A 379 37.29 13.72 32.43
N ASN A 380 36.92 14.15 33.63
CA ASN A 380 36.76 13.31 34.80
C ASN A 380 35.29 13.35 35.19
N ILE A 381 34.67 12.19 35.34
CA ILE A 381 33.25 12.05 35.70
C ILE A 381 33.09 11.27 36.99
N ASP A 382 32.02 11.56 37.72
CA ASP A 382 31.65 10.81 38.90
C ASP A 382 31.32 9.35 38.51
N PRO A 383 31.75 8.33 39.28
CA PRO A 383 31.42 6.93 39.00
C PRO A 383 29.92 6.64 38.90
N SER A 384 29.06 7.44 39.52
CA SER A 384 27.61 7.32 39.38
C SER A 384 27.08 7.69 37.99
N ALA A 385 27.85 8.44 37.19
CA ALA A 385 27.50 8.90 35.86
C ALA A 385 27.78 7.88 34.74
N LEU A 386 28.46 6.77 35.06
CA LEU A 386 28.76 5.69 34.12
C LEU A 386 28.82 4.34 34.84
N LYS A 387 27.90 3.43 34.49
CA LYS A 387 27.75 2.12 35.14
C LYS A 387 27.93 0.98 34.15
N LEU A 388 28.23 -0.22 34.68
CA LEU A 388 28.12 -1.45 33.91
C LEU A 388 26.66 -1.62 33.44
N GLY A 389 26.48 -1.98 32.18
CA GLY A 389 25.21 -1.97 31.45
C GLY A 389 24.99 -0.73 30.58
N ASP A 390 25.69 0.38 30.84
CA ASP A 390 25.58 1.60 30.04
C ASP A 390 26.27 1.47 28.68
N THR A 391 25.79 2.24 27.71
CA THR A 391 26.42 2.39 26.39
C THR A 391 27.30 3.62 26.35
N LEU A 392 28.55 3.45 25.93
CA LEU A 392 29.51 4.53 25.73
C LEU A 392 29.91 4.59 24.25
N SER A 393 29.75 5.75 23.62
CA SER A 393 29.96 5.91 22.17
C SER A 393 30.63 7.22 21.78
N VAL A 394 31.30 7.20 20.62
CA VAL A 394 31.88 8.36 19.93
C VAL A 394 31.27 8.42 18.54
N GLY A 395 30.43 9.43 18.27
CA GLY A 395 29.68 9.54 17.02
C GLY A 395 28.51 8.53 16.92
N LYS A 396 28.11 8.18 15.70
CA LYS A 396 26.90 7.34 15.44
C LYS A 396 27.14 5.84 15.39
N ARG A 397 28.37 5.38 15.05
CA ARG A 397 28.65 3.96 14.73
C ARG A 397 29.70 3.29 15.61
N LYS A 398 30.37 4.04 16.48
CA LYS A 398 31.50 3.55 17.27
C LYS A 398 31.14 3.62 18.75
N GLY A 399 30.86 2.47 19.37
CA GLY A 399 30.45 2.40 20.76
C GLY A 399 30.51 0.98 21.31
N PHE A 400 30.42 0.87 22.63
CA PHE A 400 30.35 -0.39 23.36
C PHE A 400 29.27 -0.30 24.43
N LYS A 401 28.64 -1.44 24.72
CA LYS A 401 27.93 -1.66 25.98
C LYS A 401 28.94 -2.17 27.00
N LEU A 402 29.10 -1.47 28.11
CA LEU A 402 30.09 -1.81 29.13
C LEU A 402 29.54 -2.97 29.97
N VAL A 403 30.28 -4.08 30.09
CA VAL A 403 29.82 -5.29 30.83
C VAL A 403 30.80 -5.81 31.85
#